data_AF-S9ZL54-F1
#
_entry.id   AF-S9ZL54-F1
#
_cell.length_a   1.000
_cell.length_b   1.000
_cell.length_c   1.000
_cell.angle_alpha   90.00
_cell.angle_beta   90.00
_cell.angle_gamma   90.00
#
_symmetry.space_group_name_H-M   'P 1'
#
loop_
_entity.id
_entity.type
_entity.pdbx_description
1 polymer ?
#
loop_
_entity_poly.entity_id
_entity_poly.type
_entity_poly.pdbx_seq_one_letter_code
_entity_poly.pdbx_strand_id
1 'polypeptide(L)'
;MSFRLCIHRAERWPARLRGLLGSPPPAPGHALLITPCASVHTAFMRYPIDVVFLDRRGRILKVVSALPPWRATACLSANQTLELAAGEARRIGLVPGMEIDLAFPGPRPELSSRREHGATLIEFVIAAPLVLFILLVLMQYALLFHARSQLNYATFEAARAGTVANARPAAIRAAFDRAMTGYHGGGTTTAELAAARAKALVEAPFARIEILSPTRESFDDYHSPALAARMDATGRVIPNTHLAHLHCPIDRPACNRDPARNASGQTLQDANLLKLRISYGIPVIKQIPLAGPFMARALALLDPDDGDAFRASLIADGRIPIVAHTVMRMQSPAIEAGNVSSPGPGNTGTPVDPGPPAQGPELPKCPVTDPACTASSAPPPATEPEPEPEPNPKPDGCDPLTDPGCGSPPSCEAPADWLTGISPAPTSRSDPIRP
;
A
#
# COMPACT_ATOMS: atom_id res chain seq x y z
N MET A 1 59.91 40.79 2.94
CA MET A 1 59.36 40.26 1.67
C MET A 1 57.93 40.74 1.56
N SER A 2 57.55 41.37 0.45
CA SER A 2 56.17 41.82 0.22
C SER A 2 55.55 40.95 -0.86
N PHE A 3 54.41 40.33 -0.57
CA PHE A 3 53.61 39.55 -1.53
C PHE A 3 52.29 40.29 -1.79
N ARG A 4 51.72 40.09 -2.98
CA ARG A 4 50.43 40.68 -3.37
C ARG A 4 49.42 39.56 -3.63
N LEU A 5 48.19 39.75 -3.15
CA LEU A 5 47.06 38.85 -3.37
C LEU A 5 45.94 39.60 -4.09
N CYS A 6 45.29 38.94 -5.04
CA CYS A 6 44.04 39.41 -5.62
C CYS A 6 42.88 38.96 -4.73
N ILE A 7 42.19 39.91 -4.09
CA ILE A 7 41.16 39.61 -3.10
C ILE A 7 39.78 39.94 -3.67
N HIS A 8 38.93 38.92 -3.78
CA HIS A 8 37.49 39.10 -3.98
C HIS A 8 36.83 39.33 -2.61
N ARG A 9 36.01 40.36 -2.48
CA ARG A 9 35.35 40.72 -1.21
C ARG A 9 33.90 40.25 -1.19
N ALA A 10 33.57 39.45 -0.18
CA ALA A 10 32.22 39.03 0.14
C ALA A 10 31.73 39.78 1.39
N GLU A 11 31.15 40.96 1.16
CA GLU A 11 30.65 41.85 2.22
C GLU A 11 29.12 41.78 2.38
N ARG A 12 28.41 41.33 1.34
CA ARG A 12 26.93 41.19 1.34
C ARG A 12 26.51 39.78 1.73
N TRP A 13 25.35 39.64 2.35
CA TRP A 13 24.84 38.35 2.83
C TRP A 13 24.87 37.19 1.80
N PRO A 14 24.37 37.32 0.55
CA PRO A 14 24.39 36.20 -0.40
C PRO A 14 25.82 35.76 -0.77
N ALA A 15 26.74 36.71 -0.84
CA ALA A 15 28.14 36.44 -1.13
C ALA A 15 28.84 35.74 0.06
N ARG A 16 28.44 36.09 1.30
CA ARG A 16 28.95 35.47 2.53
C ARG A 16 28.43 34.05 2.74
N LEU A 17 27.14 33.79 2.48
CA LEU A 17 26.55 32.45 2.59
C LEU A 17 27.10 31.49 1.53
N ARG A 18 27.26 31.98 0.30
CA ARG A 18 27.87 31.19 -0.78
C ARG A 18 29.34 30.89 -0.47
N GLY A 19 30.12 31.88 -0.06
CA GLY A 19 31.58 31.70 0.08
C GLY A 19 32.18 31.09 -1.19
N LEU A 20 33.02 30.07 -1.02
CA LEU A 20 33.55 29.24 -2.12
C LEU A 20 32.67 28.02 -2.49
N LEU A 21 31.41 27.96 -2.02
CA LEU A 21 30.52 26.85 -2.31
C LEU A 21 30.13 26.82 -3.80
N GLY A 22 30.39 25.67 -4.44
CA GLY A 22 30.07 25.46 -5.86
C GLY A 22 30.92 26.29 -6.83
N SER A 23 31.98 26.96 -6.37
CA SER A 23 33.01 27.54 -7.25
C SER A 23 34.17 26.55 -7.45
N PRO A 24 35.01 26.71 -8.49
CA PRO A 24 36.31 26.05 -8.54
C PRO A 24 37.26 26.58 -7.44
N PRO A 25 38.32 25.83 -7.09
CA PRO A 25 39.35 26.32 -6.17
C PRO A 25 39.91 27.67 -6.60
N PRO A 26 40.19 28.60 -5.67
CA PRO A 26 40.86 29.86 -6.00
C PRO A 26 42.19 29.59 -6.73
N ALA A 27 42.51 30.40 -7.74
CA ALA A 27 43.82 30.33 -8.37
C ALA A 27 44.93 30.76 -7.40
N PRO A 28 46.19 30.31 -7.57
CA PRO A 28 47.32 30.80 -6.78
C PRO A 28 47.36 32.34 -6.78
N GLY A 29 47.64 32.93 -5.62
CA GLY A 29 47.63 34.37 -5.43
C GLY A 29 46.23 35.02 -5.37
N HIS A 30 45.15 34.24 -5.45
CA HIS A 30 43.77 34.73 -5.28
C HIS A 30 43.18 34.28 -3.95
N ALA A 31 42.33 35.13 -3.38
CA ALA A 31 41.67 34.86 -2.11
C ALA A 31 40.25 35.43 -2.08
N LEU A 32 39.39 34.84 -1.26
CA LEU A 32 38.08 35.39 -0.92
C LEU A 32 38.15 35.96 0.51
N LEU A 33 37.89 37.25 0.67
CA LEU A 33 37.76 37.89 1.99
C LEU A 33 36.28 38.01 2.36
N ILE A 34 35.88 37.30 3.40
CA ILE A 34 34.53 37.32 3.95
C ILE A 34 34.52 38.25 5.17
N THR A 35 33.72 39.32 5.12
CA THR A 35 33.62 40.30 6.20
C THR A 35 32.15 40.67 6.47
N PRO A 36 31.66 40.57 7.72
CA PRO A 36 32.30 39.99 8.89
C PRO A 36 32.26 38.45 8.87
N CYS A 37 33.29 37.79 9.38
CA CYS A 37 33.33 36.33 9.52
C CYS A 37 34.26 35.91 10.68
N ALA A 38 33.74 35.09 11.59
CA ALA A 38 34.48 34.53 12.73
C ALA A 38 34.44 32.99 12.76
N SER A 39 33.71 32.36 11.83
CA SER A 39 33.63 30.91 11.68
C SER A 39 33.33 30.55 10.23
N VAL A 40 33.96 29.47 9.77
CA VAL A 40 33.79 28.91 8.43
C VAL A 40 33.48 27.42 8.58
N HIS A 41 32.56 26.93 7.75
CA HIS A 41 32.32 25.51 7.54
C HIS A 41 32.66 25.12 6.10
N THR A 42 33.03 23.87 5.89
CA THR A 42 33.28 23.28 4.57
C THR A 42 32.25 22.19 4.23
N ALA A 43 31.06 22.24 4.85
CA ALA A 43 29.94 21.41 4.43
C ALA A 43 29.64 21.65 2.93
N PHE A 44 29.42 20.56 2.18
CA PHE A 44 29.16 20.59 0.73
C PHE A 44 30.28 21.14 -0.17
N MET A 45 31.48 21.41 0.37
CA MET A 45 32.67 21.76 -0.42
C MET A 45 33.23 20.53 -1.14
N ARG A 46 33.79 20.73 -2.33
CA ARG A 46 34.40 19.65 -3.14
C ARG A 46 35.92 19.53 -2.95
N TYR A 47 36.55 20.49 -2.29
CA TYR A 47 38.00 20.58 -2.11
C TYR A 47 38.33 21.26 -0.78
N PRO A 48 39.52 20.99 -0.22
CA PRO A 48 39.99 21.67 0.98
C PRO A 48 40.41 23.11 0.69
N ILE A 49 40.34 23.98 1.71
CA ILE A 49 40.75 25.38 1.64
C ILE A 49 41.67 25.74 2.81
N ASP A 50 42.54 26.71 2.60
CA ASP A 50 43.24 27.37 3.70
C ASP A 50 42.36 28.50 4.25
N VAL A 51 42.22 28.57 5.58
CA VAL A 51 41.36 29.56 6.26
C VAL A 51 42.22 30.42 7.17
N VAL A 52 42.23 31.72 6.93
CA VAL A 52 43.04 32.70 7.69
C VAL A 52 42.08 33.70 8.36
N PHE A 53 42.01 33.65 9.68
CA PHE A 53 41.20 34.55 10.49
C PHE A 53 41.97 35.84 10.81
N LEU A 54 41.33 36.98 10.58
CA LEU A 54 41.89 38.32 10.75
C LEU A 54 41.10 39.14 11.76
N ASP A 55 41.76 40.03 12.50
CA ASP A 55 41.09 41.07 13.28
C ASP A 55 40.60 42.24 12.41
N ARG A 56 40.03 43.29 13.03
CA ARG A 56 39.54 44.49 12.31
C ARG A 56 40.64 45.31 11.64
N ARG A 57 41.90 45.14 12.05
CA ARG A 57 43.07 45.86 11.54
C ARG A 57 43.84 45.03 10.50
N GLY A 58 43.39 43.81 10.19
CA GLY A 58 44.07 42.92 9.24
C GLY A 58 45.19 42.08 9.87
N ARG A 59 45.26 42.01 11.21
CA ARG A 59 46.20 41.12 11.90
C ARG A 59 45.71 39.68 11.86
N ILE A 60 46.58 38.75 11.48
CA ILE A 60 46.28 37.32 11.46
C ILE A 60 46.19 36.79 12.90
N LEU A 61 45.02 36.26 13.25
CA LEU A 61 44.75 35.65 14.55
C LEU A 61 44.95 34.14 14.53
N LYS A 62 44.56 33.48 13.44
CA LYS A 62 44.61 32.02 13.30
C LYS A 62 44.73 31.65 11.84
N VAL A 63 45.60 30.70 11.53
CA VAL A 63 45.72 30.07 10.20
C VAL A 63 45.35 28.60 10.34
N VAL A 64 44.46 28.11 9.49
CA VAL A 64 44.09 26.70 9.39
C VAL A 64 44.39 26.25 7.97
N SER A 65 45.41 25.41 7.82
CA SER A 65 45.80 24.88 6.50
C SER A 65 44.97 23.68 6.10
N ALA A 66 44.58 23.61 4.83
CA ALA A 66 43.92 22.51 4.16
C ALA A 66 42.72 21.95 4.93
N LEU A 67 41.80 22.81 5.38
CA LEU A 67 40.57 22.42 6.05
C LEU A 67 39.74 21.51 5.12
N PRO A 68 39.57 20.21 5.43
CA PRO A 68 38.89 19.27 4.55
C PRO A 68 37.41 19.57 4.40
N PRO A 69 36.72 19.05 3.36
CA PRO A 69 35.26 19.03 3.31
C PRO A 69 34.62 18.43 4.57
N TRP A 70 33.41 18.89 4.92
CA TRP A 70 32.66 18.42 6.10
C TRP A 70 33.37 18.68 7.45
N ARG A 71 34.00 19.83 7.57
CA ARG A 71 34.61 20.33 8.81
C ARG A 71 34.15 21.75 9.09
N ALA A 72 34.42 22.22 10.31
CA ALA A 72 34.18 23.61 10.69
C ALA A 72 35.33 24.11 11.57
N THR A 73 35.59 25.41 11.50
CA THR A 73 36.57 26.07 12.35
C THR A 73 36.08 27.47 12.70
N ALA A 74 36.47 27.94 13.87
CA ALA A 74 36.12 29.26 14.36
C ALA A 74 37.30 29.95 15.06
N CYS A 75 37.23 31.27 15.09
CA CYS A 75 38.06 32.16 15.88
C CYS A 75 37.17 33.33 16.33
N LEU A 76 36.68 33.28 17.58
CA LEU A 76 35.71 34.25 18.10
C LEU A 76 36.21 35.71 18.09
N SER A 77 37.53 35.89 18.21
CA SER A 77 38.18 37.20 18.18
C SER A 77 38.36 37.76 16.76
N ALA A 78 38.09 36.96 15.73
CA ALA A 78 38.21 37.38 14.34
C ALA A 78 37.03 38.25 13.91
N ASN A 79 37.32 39.21 13.06
CA ASN A 79 36.30 40.02 12.40
C ASN A 79 36.13 39.63 10.93
N GLN A 80 37.19 39.09 10.31
CA GLN A 80 37.21 38.78 8.89
C GLN A 80 37.89 37.42 8.68
N THR A 81 37.53 36.73 7.60
CA THR A 81 38.18 35.47 7.22
C THR A 81 38.60 35.52 5.77
N LEU A 82 39.85 35.17 5.51
CA LEU A 82 40.43 35.05 4.19
C LEU A 82 40.50 33.56 3.83
N GLU A 83 39.82 33.16 2.76
CA GLU A 83 39.81 31.81 2.22
C GLU A 83 40.73 31.73 0.99
N LEU A 84 41.63 30.76 0.99
CA LEU A 84 42.65 30.55 -0.03
C LEU A 84 42.59 29.10 -0.53
N ALA A 85 43.23 28.83 -1.67
CA ALA A 85 43.50 27.45 -2.09
C ALA A 85 44.30 26.71 -1.01
N ALA A 86 44.04 25.42 -0.82
CA ALA A 86 44.77 24.62 0.15
C ALA A 86 46.28 24.65 -0.11
N GLY A 87 47.07 24.91 0.94
CA GLY A 87 48.53 25.02 0.88
C GLY A 87 49.06 26.41 0.51
N GLU A 88 48.20 27.32 0.06
CA GLU A 88 48.60 28.66 -0.35
C GLU A 88 49.11 29.49 0.84
N ALA A 89 48.47 29.41 2.01
CA ALA A 89 48.91 30.14 3.20
C ALA A 89 50.34 29.78 3.59
N ARG A 90 50.72 28.50 3.43
CA ARG A 90 52.10 28.05 3.64
C ARG A 90 53.04 28.56 2.55
N ARG A 91 52.62 28.51 1.28
CA ARG A 91 53.42 28.94 0.13
C ARG A 91 53.85 30.40 0.23
N ILE A 92 52.95 31.26 0.70
CA ILE A 92 53.23 32.70 0.89
C ILE A 92 53.65 33.06 2.33
N GLY A 93 53.82 32.07 3.21
CA GLY A 93 54.38 32.25 4.54
C GLY A 93 53.48 32.98 5.54
N LEU A 94 52.15 32.86 5.43
CA LEU A 94 51.21 33.45 6.38
C LEU A 94 51.27 32.75 7.73
N VAL A 95 51.59 33.51 8.77
CA VAL A 95 51.60 33.04 10.17
C VAL A 95 50.82 33.99 11.08
N PRO A 96 50.23 33.50 12.19
CA PRO A 96 49.61 34.35 13.19
C PRO A 96 50.53 35.48 13.67
N GLY A 97 49.97 36.65 13.91
CA GLY A 97 50.69 37.86 14.31
C GLY A 97 51.13 38.77 13.15
N MET A 98 51.17 38.27 11.91
CA MET A 98 51.41 39.11 10.73
C MET A 98 50.25 40.07 10.50
N GLU A 99 50.54 41.21 9.86
CA GLU A 99 49.55 42.20 9.47
C GLU A 99 49.44 42.23 7.95
N ILE A 100 48.20 42.12 7.44
CA ILE A 100 47.89 42.18 6.02
C ILE A 100 47.33 43.57 5.73
N ASP A 101 48.03 44.33 4.89
CA ASP A 101 47.48 45.59 4.38
C ASP A 101 46.38 45.29 3.35
N LEU A 102 45.14 45.54 3.74
CA LEU A 102 43.95 45.34 2.92
C LEU A 102 43.51 46.63 2.20
N ALA A 103 44.37 47.66 2.12
CA ALA A 103 44.07 48.94 1.49
C ALA A 103 43.74 48.83 -0.01
N PHE A 104 42.78 49.64 -0.45
CA PHE A 104 42.41 49.79 -1.85
C PHE A 104 43.30 50.86 -2.52
N PRO A 105 43.86 50.62 -3.71
CA PRO A 105 44.30 51.69 -4.58
C PRO A 105 43.08 52.26 -5.34
N GLY A 106 42.37 53.24 -4.76
CA GLY A 106 41.33 54.00 -5.47
C GLY A 106 40.29 54.72 -4.59
N PRO A 107 39.56 55.73 -5.12
CA PRO A 107 38.53 56.44 -4.38
C PRO A 107 37.31 55.55 -4.14
N ARG A 108 36.81 55.52 -2.89
CA ARG A 108 35.65 54.73 -2.50
C ARG A 108 34.37 55.37 -3.05
N PRO A 109 33.48 54.66 -3.76
CA PRO A 109 32.10 55.12 -3.88
C PRO A 109 31.46 55.09 -2.50
N GLU A 110 30.86 56.20 -2.07
CA GLU A 110 30.11 56.30 -0.82
C GLU A 110 28.88 55.38 -0.90
N LEU A 111 29.04 54.13 -0.48
CA LEU A 111 27.93 53.23 -0.23
C LEU A 111 27.45 53.46 1.19
N SER A 112 26.23 54.01 1.28
CA SER A 112 25.48 54.21 2.52
C SER A 112 25.60 52.96 3.41
N SER A 113 26.21 53.14 4.58
CA SER A 113 26.29 52.14 5.64
C SER A 113 24.90 51.93 6.24
N ARG A 114 24.05 51.15 5.57
CA ARG A 114 23.00 50.42 6.28
C ARG A 114 23.72 49.32 7.05
N ARG A 115 24.01 49.63 8.31
CA ARG A 115 24.50 48.68 9.31
C ARG A 115 23.62 47.42 9.29
N GLU A 116 24.09 46.35 8.64
CA GLU A 116 23.48 45.01 8.71
C GLU A 116 23.73 44.40 10.10
N HIS A 117 23.02 44.90 11.11
CA HIS A 117 22.85 44.17 12.37
C HIS A 117 21.44 43.56 12.31
N GLY A 118 21.34 42.24 12.13
CA GLY A 118 20.07 41.51 12.30
C GLY A 118 19.64 40.54 11.18
N ALA A 119 20.27 40.55 10.01
CA ALA A 119 19.83 39.68 8.88
C ALA A 119 19.87 38.18 9.22
N THR A 120 20.91 37.70 9.91
CA THR A 120 21.04 36.28 10.30
C THR A 120 20.04 35.87 11.39
N LEU A 121 19.67 36.79 12.28
CA LEU A 121 18.64 36.53 13.29
C LEU A 121 17.26 36.47 12.63
N ILE A 122 16.96 37.37 11.70
CA ILE A 122 15.69 37.39 10.97
C ILE A 122 15.53 36.10 10.14
N GLU A 123 16.57 35.70 9.42
CA GLU A 123 16.55 34.45 8.65
C GLU A 123 16.41 33.23 9.53
N PHE A 124 17.10 33.16 10.68
CA PHE A 124 16.93 32.06 11.61
C PHE A 124 15.51 32.05 12.21
N VAL A 125 14.96 33.21 12.55
CA VAL A 125 13.59 33.35 13.08
C VAL A 125 12.54 32.95 12.04
N ILE A 126 12.82 33.06 10.74
CA ILE A 126 11.90 32.63 9.67
C ILE A 126 12.13 31.15 9.30
N ALA A 127 13.39 30.76 9.09
CA ALA A 127 13.74 29.43 8.61
C ALA A 127 13.62 28.35 9.69
N ALA A 128 13.97 28.64 10.94
CA ALA A 128 13.94 27.62 12.00
C ALA A 128 12.52 27.13 12.30
N PRO A 129 11.48 27.98 12.43
CA PRO A 129 10.10 27.52 12.58
C PRO A 129 9.59 26.76 11.35
N LEU A 130 9.99 27.17 10.14
CA LEU A 130 9.61 26.48 8.91
C LEU A 130 10.21 25.08 8.83
N VAL A 131 11.52 24.94 9.08
CA VAL A 131 12.21 23.65 9.11
C VAL A 131 11.66 22.77 10.22
N LEU A 132 11.44 23.33 11.42
CA LEU A 132 10.82 22.61 12.53
C LEU A 132 9.42 22.11 12.15
N PHE A 133 8.59 22.95 11.53
CA PHE A 133 7.26 22.57 11.08
C PHE A 133 7.31 21.43 10.05
N ILE A 134 8.22 21.49 9.08
CA ILE A 134 8.43 20.40 8.11
C ILE A 134 8.79 19.10 8.83
N LEU A 135 9.70 19.15 9.82
CA LEU A 135 10.07 17.97 10.61
C LEU A 135 8.88 17.40 11.41
N LEU A 136 8.04 18.26 12.00
CA LEU A 136 6.83 17.85 12.70
C LEU A 136 5.82 17.20 11.75
N VAL A 137 5.66 17.72 10.53
CA VAL A 137 4.81 17.12 9.49
C VAL A 137 5.35 15.77 9.03
N LEU A 138 6.66 15.63 8.84
CA LEU A 138 7.29 14.35 8.50
C LEU A 138 7.08 13.30 9.61
N MET A 139 7.24 13.70 10.88
CA MET A 139 6.95 12.82 12.02
C MET A 139 5.46 12.43 12.05
N GLN A 140 4.55 13.38 11.83
CA GLN A 140 3.12 13.11 11.75
C GLN A 140 2.79 12.12 10.61
N TYR A 141 3.43 12.24 9.46
CA TYR A 141 3.26 11.32 8.34
C TYR A 141 3.72 9.90 8.69
N ALA A 142 4.83 9.75 9.42
CA ALA A 142 5.29 8.46 9.93
C ALA A 142 4.27 7.82 10.89
N LEU A 143 3.66 8.60 11.78
CA LEU A 143 2.60 8.12 12.67
C LEU A 143 1.33 7.73 11.90
N LEU A 144 0.99 8.47 10.83
CA LEU A 144 -0.11 8.13 9.93
C LEU A 144 0.17 6.80 9.22
N PHE A 145 1.39 6.59 8.73
CA PHE A 145 1.79 5.31 8.11
C PHE A 145 1.68 4.14 9.10
N HIS A 146 2.09 4.35 10.35
CA HIS A 146 1.93 3.35 11.41
C HIS A 146 0.46 3.04 11.69
N ALA A 147 -0.39 4.07 11.84
CA ALA A 147 -1.83 3.90 12.02
C ALA A 147 -2.48 3.18 10.84
N ARG A 148 -2.06 3.52 9.61
CA ARG A 148 -2.51 2.87 8.38
C ARG A 148 -2.16 1.39 8.34
N SER A 149 -0.94 1.04 8.75
CA SER A 149 -0.46 -0.35 8.82
C SER A 149 -1.26 -1.17 9.83
N GLN A 150 -1.52 -0.61 11.02
CA GLN A 150 -2.36 -1.24 12.04
C GLN A 150 -3.81 -1.41 11.57
N LEU A 151 -4.37 -0.41 10.91
CA LEU A 151 -5.72 -0.50 10.35
C LEU A 151 -5.83 -1.60 9.29
N ASN A 152 -4.83 -1.73 8.40
CA ASN A 152 -4.82 -2.78 7.39
C ASN A 152 -4.78 -4.18 8.03
N TYR A 153 -3.94 -4.38 9.05
CA TYR A 153 -3.91 -5.63 9.82
C TYR A 153 -5.26 -5.93 10.48
N ALA A 154 -5.85 -4.94 11.17
CA ALA A 154 -7.15 -5.11 11.81
C ALA A 154 -8.28 -5.40 10.82
N THR A 155 -8.21 -4.80 9.63
CA THR A 155 -9.17 -5.05 8.54
C THR A 155 -9.04 -6.48 8.02
N PHE A 156 -7.83 -7.01 7.89
CA PHE A 156 -7.59 -8.40 7.51
C PHE A 156 -8.10 -9.40 8.56
N GLU A 157 -7.83 -9.18 9.85
CA GLU A 157 -8.37 -10.04 10.91
C GLU A 157 -9.90 -9.98 10.99
N ALA A 158 -10.47 -8.79 10.79
CA ALA A 158 -11.92 -8.60 10.74
C ALA A 158 -12.56 -9.38 9.58
N ALA A 159 -11.95 -9.33 8.39
CA ALA A 159 -12.40 -10.11 7.25
C ALA A 159 -12.21 -11.61 7.46
N ARG A 160 -11.07 -12.05 8.04
CA ARG A 160 -10.83 -13.46 8.36
C ARG A 160 -11.87 -14.02 9.32
N ALA A 161 -12.22 -13.26 10.36
CA ALA A 161 -13.30 -13.63 11.27
C ALA A 161 -14.66 -13.63 10.55
N GLY A 162 -14.92 -12.64 9.71
CA GLY A 162 -16.15 -12.55 8.92
C GLY A 162 -16.36 -13.72 7.98
N THR A 163 -15.33 -14.17 7.25
CA THR A 163 -15.45 -15.24 6.25
C THR A 163 -15.81 -16.59 6.86
N VAL A 164 -15.41 -16.86 8.11
CA VAL A 164 -15.72 -18.10 8.83
C VAL A 164 -16.98 -17.99 9.70
N ALA A 165 -17.41 -16.77 10.02
CA ALA A 165 -18.57 -16.50 10.89
C ALA A 165 -19.77 -15.96 10.11
N ASN A 166 -20.01 -16.47 8.90
CA ASN A 166 -21.16 -16.15 8.06
C ASN A 166 -21.33 -14.66 7.72
N ALA A 167 -20.22 -13.91 7.63
CA ALA A 167 -20.21 -12.45 7.46
C ALA A 167 -20.96 -11.68 8.56
N ARG A 168 -21.13 -12.26 9.76
CA ARG A 168 -21.84 -11.60 10.88
C ARG A 168 -21.11 -10.33 11.34
N PRO A 169 -21.78 -9.16 11.36
CA PRO A 169 -21.17 -7.89 11.76
C PRO A 169 -20.56 -7.91 13.16
N ALA A 170 -21.20 -8.61 14.11
CA ALA A 170 -20.69 -8.74 15.47
C ALA A 170 -19.32 -9.44 15.54
N ALA A 171 -19.12 -10.49 14.74
CA ALA A 171 -17.85 -11.23 14.68
C ALA A 171 -16.74 -10.38 14.04
N ILE A 172 -17.07 -9.71 12.93
CA ILE A 172 -16.18 -8.77 12.23
C ILE A 172 -15.75 -7.65 13.18
N ARG A 173 -16.71 -7.04 13.89
CA ARG A 173 -16.47 -5.97 14.86
C ARG A 173 -15.58 -6.43 16.01
N ALA A 174 -15.89 -7.57 16.62
CA ALA A 174 -15.12 -8.09 17.74
C ALA A 174 -13.66 -8.40 17.36
N ALA A 175 -13.44 -8.93 16.16
CA ALA A 175 -12.10 -9.19 15.62
C ALA A 175 -11.35 -7.90 15.30
N PHE A 176 -12.02 -6.93 14.69
CA PHE A 176 -11.46 -5.59 14.45
C PHE A 176 -11.00 -4.92 15.75
N ASP A 177 -11.88 -4.83 16.75
CA ASP A 177 -11.57 -4.16 18.03
C ASP A 177 -10.45 -4.90 18.79
N ARG A 178 -10.38 -6.24 18.65
CA ARG A 178 -9.25 -7.04 19.18
C ARG A 178 -7.95 -6.71 18.47
N ALA A 179 -7.94 -6.65 17.15
CA ALA A 179 -6.73 -6.35 16.39
C ALA A 179 -6.24 -4.90 16.61
N MET A 180 -7.16 -3.94 16.76
CA MET A 180 -6.84 -2.54 17.07
C MET A 180 -6.28 -2.34 18.49
N THR A 181 -6.35 -3.34 19.37
CA THR A 181 -5.83 -3.23 20.75
C THR A 181 -4.34 -2.84 20.76
N GLY A 182 -3.53 -3.38 19.84
CA GLY A 182 -2.10 -3.06 19.70
C GLY A 182 -1.80 -1.61 19.33
N TYR A 183 -2.74 -0.93 18.68
CA TYR A 183 -2.59 0.49 18.33
C TYR A 183 -2.77 1.42 19.56
N HIS A 184 -3.58 0.99 20.53
CA HIS A 184 -3.87 1.73 21.76
C HIS A 184 -2.92 1.43 22.92
N GLY A 185 -1.96 0.54 22.70
CA GLY A 185 -0.94 0.14 23.65
C GLY A 185 -0.67 -1.35 23.52
N GLY A 186 -0.08 -1.92 24.55
CA GLY A 186 0.14 -3.36 24.63
C GLY A 186 0.36 -3.73 26.08
N GLY A 187 0.95 -4.90 26.27
CA GLY A 187 1.27 -5.39 27.60
C GLY A 187 1.83 -6.78 27.51
N THR A 188 2.65 -7.14 28.48
CA THR A 188 3.08 -8.53 28.68
C THR A 188 2.20 -9.22 29.71
N THR A 189 1.39 -8.45 30.45
CA THR A 189 0.43 -8.96 31.43
C THR A 189 -1.01 -8.86 30.93
N THR A 190 -1.89 -9.68 31.51
CA THR A 190 -3.34 -9.66 31.22
C THR A 190 -3.98 -8.33 31.62
N ALA A 191 -3.52 -7.70 32.70
CA ALA A 191 -4.03 -6.41 33.17
C ALA A 191 -3.69 -5.26 32.20
N GLU A 192 -2.45 -5.21 31.71
CA GLU A 192 -2.03 -4.22 30.72
C GLU A 192 -2.79 -4.40 29.39
N LEU A 193 -2.95 -5.65 28.94
CA LEU A 193 -3.71 -5.95 27.73
C LEU A 193 -5.19 -5.57 27.87
N ALA A 194 -5.79 -5.80 29.05
CA ALA A 194 -7.16 -5.38 29.34
C ALA A 194 -7.30 -3.85 29.31
N ALA A 195 -6.31 -3.12 29.85
CA ALA A 195 -6.29 -1.66 29.79
C ALA A 195 -6.13 -1.13 28.35
N ALA A 196 -5.26 -1.73 27.54
CA ALA A 196 -5.12 -1.40 26.13
C ALA A 196 -6.42 -1.67 25.35
N ARG A 197 -7.09 -2.80 25.64
CA ARG A 197 -8.37 -3.16 25.03
C ARG A 197 -9.47 -2.16 25.42
N ALA A 198 -9.53 -1.73 26.68
CA ALA A 198 -10.49 -0.72 27.11
C ALA A 198 -10.32 0.59 26.34
N LYS A 199 -9.08 1.05 26.13
CA LYS A 199 -8.78 2.23 25.30
C LYS A 199 -9.25 2.05 23.85
N ALA A 200 -9.05 0.86 23.26
CA ALA A 200 -9.52 0.58 21.90
C ALA A 200 -11.06 0.60 21.79
N LEU A 201 -11.77 0.09 22.80
CA LEU A 201 -13.23 0.08 22.82
C LEU A 201 -13.85 1.47 22.98
N VAL A 202 -13.19 2.39 23.70
CA VAL A 202 -13.62 3.81 23.76
C VAL A 202 -13.58 4.46 22.37
N GLU A 203 -12.66 4.02 21.52
CA GLU A 203 -12.48 4.55 20.16
C GLU A 203 -13.41 3.87 19.14
N ALA A 204 -14.25 2.92 19.58
CA ALA A 204 -15.13 2.16 18.72
C ALA A 204 -16.08 3.00 17.85
N PRO A 205 -16.70 4.09 18.36
CA PRO A 205 -17.59 4.96 17.57
C PRO A 205 -16.90 5.66 16.39
N PHE A 206 -15.57 5.80 16.44
CA PHE A 206 -14.78 6.46 15.39
C PHE A 206 -14.26 5.46 14.33
N ALA A 207 -14.79 4.24 14.33
CA ALA A 207 -14.58 3.22 13.31
C ALA A 207 -15.91 2.81 12.68
N ARG A 208 -16.07 3.03 11.37
CA ARG A 208 -17.20 2.54 10.58
C ARG A 208 -16.75 1.35 9.73
N ILE A 209 -17.41 0.21 9.93
CA ILE A 209 -17.15 -1.03 9.18
C ILE A 209 -18.32 -1.23 8.23
N GLU A 210 -18.03 -1.30 6.94
CA GLU A 210 -19.00 -1.45 5.87
C GLU A 210 -18.70 -2.74 5.10
N ILE A 211 -19.71 -3.58 4.95
CA ILE A 211 -19.66 -4.76 4.08
C ILE A 211 -20.10 -4.29 2.69
N LEU A 212 -19.15 -4.25 1.74
CA LEU A 212 -19.39 -3.87 0.35
C LEU A 212 -19.82 -5.06 -0.52
N SER A 213 -19.51 -6.28 -0.09
CA SER A 213 -19.94 -7.53 -0.73
C SER A 213 -19.89 -8.64 0.33
N PRO A 214 -20.89 -9.54 0.37
CA PRO A 214 -22.07 -9.60 -0.51
C PRO A 214 -23.00 -8.40 -0.28
N THR A 215 -23.62 -7.88 -1.35
CA THR A 215 -24.62 -6.80 -1.26
C THR A 215 -26.02 -7.37 -1.04
N ARG A 216 -26.99 -6.51 -0.72
CA ARG A 216 -28.40 -6.92 -0.65
C ARG A 216 -28.87 -7.57 -1.96
N GLU A 217 -28.43 -7.01 -3.09
CA GLU A 217 -28.74 -7.52 -4.43
C GLU A 217 -28.06 -8.87 -4.67
N SER A 218 -26.83 -9.09 -4.14
CA SER A 218 -26.20 -10.43 -4.18
C SER A 218 -27.08 -11.47 -3.48
N PHE A 219 -27.73 -11.10 -2.36
CA PHE A 219 -28.71 -11.96 -1.69
C PHE A 219 -30.01 -12.09 -2.51
N ASP A 220 -30.46 -11.05 -3.21
CA ASP A 220 -31.62 -11.14 -4.12
C ASP A 220 -31.38 -12.19 -5.22
N ASP A 221 -30.18 -12.23 -5.78
CA ASP A 221 -29.80 -13.12 -6.90
C ASP A 221 -29.42 -14.54 -6.45
N TYR A 222 -28.74 -14.69 -5.32
CA TYR A 222 -28.02 -15.94 -4.99
C TYR A 222 -28.41 -16.60 -3.67
N HIS A 223 -29.46 -16.14 -2.98
CA HIS A 223 -29.90 -16.83 -1.76
C HIS A 223 -30.48 -18.23 -2.03
N SER A 224 -30.29 -19.14 -1.07
CA SER A 224 -30.81 -20.50 -1.06
C SER A 224 -31.77 -20.69 0.13
N PRO A 225 -33.10 -20.70 -0.09
CA PRO A 225 -34.09 -20.96 0.96
C PRO A 225 -33.90 -22.31 1.68
N ALA A 226 -33.53 -23.36 0.94
CA ALA A 226 -33.31 -24.69 1.51
C ALA A 226 -32.09 -24.71 2.44
N LEU A 227 -31.02 -24.00 2.07
CA LEU A 227 -29.85 -23.86 2.94
C LEU A 227 -30.17 -23.01 4.18
N ALA A 228 -30.92 -21.91 4.00
CA ALA A 228 -31.36 -21.07 5.12
C ALA A 228 -32.15 -21.88 6.16
N ALA A 229 -33.09 -22.73 5.71
CA ALA A 229 -33.84 -23.62 6.58
C ALA A 229 -32.96 -24.66 7.29
N ARG A 230 -31.99 -25.27 6.60
CA ARG A 230 -31.05 -26.23 7.21
C ARG A 230 -30.12 -25.61 8.25
N MET A 231 -29.81 -24.32 8.10
CA MET A 231 -28.94 -23.58 9.01
C MET A 231 -29.70 -22.87 10.13
N ASP A 232 -31.04 -22.98 10.17
CA ASP A 232 -31.91 -22.19 11.05
C ASP A 232 -31.57 -20.69 11.01
N ALA A 233 -31.29 -20.19 9.80
CA ALA A 233 -30.87 -18.81 9.59
C ALA A 233 -32.08 -17.89 9.52
N THR A 234 -32.03 -16.78 10.27
CA THR A 234 -33.09 -15.76 10.27
C THR A 234 -33.09 -14.87 9.02
N GLY A 235 -32.02 -14.91 8.23
CA GLY A 235 -31.82 -14.11 7.02
C GLY A 235 -31.53 -14.96 5.79
N ARG A 236 -31.47 -14.31 4.63
CA ARG A 236 -31.11 -14.96 3.36
C ARG A 236 -29.68 -15.49 3.42
N VAL A 237 -29.45 -16.66 2.84
CA VAL A 237 -28.15 -17.35 2.89
C VAL A 237 -27.61 -17.61 1.50
N ILE A 238 -26.39 -17.15 1.22
CA ILE A 238 -25.68 -17.46 -0.03
C ILE A 238 -24.84 -18.72 0.19
N PRO A 239 -24.98 -19.77 -0.63
CA PRO A 239 -24.17 -20.98 -0.53
C PRO A 239 -22.70 -20.69 -0.85
N ASN A 240 -21.77 -21.32 -0.12
CA ASN A 240 -20.32 -21.18 -0.35
C ASN A 240 -19.61 -22.47 -0.81
N THR A 241 -20.34 -23.58 -0.97
CA THR A 241 -19.77 -24.87 -1.36
C THR A 241 -19.91 -25.11 -2.86
N HIS A 242 -19.00 -25.92 -3.42
CA HIS A 242 -19.01 -26.31 -4.84
C HIS A 242 -19.03 -25.15 -5.85
N LEU A 243 -18.50 -23.97 -5.49
CA LEU A 243 -18.50 -22.75 -6.31
C LEU A 243 -17.81 -22.89 -7.68
N ALA A 244 -16.98 -23.93 -7.87
CA ALA A 244 -16.39 -24.23 -9.17
C ALA A 244 -17.43 -24.71 -10.21
N HIS A 245 -18.53 -25.31 -9.76
CA HIS A 245 -19.56 -25.91 -10.63
C HIS A 245 -20.93 -25.26 -10.40
N LEU A 246 -21.16 -24.73 -9.20
CA LEU A 246 -22.39 -24.04 -8.83
C LEU A 246 -22.35 -22.60 -9.37
N HIS A 247 -23.30 -22.27 -10.26
CA HIS A 247 -23.48 -20.91 -10.80
C HIS A 247 -24.74 -20.23 -10.25
N CYS A 248 -25.68 -21.04 -9.76
CA CYS A 248 -26.92 -20.64 -9.13
C CYS A 248 -27.29 -21.69 -8.07
N PRO A 249 -27.97 -21.32 -6.97
CA PRO A 249 -28.46 -22.29 -6.00
C PRO A 249 -29.40 -23.31 -6.64
N ILE A 250 -29.23 -24.60 -6.28
CA ILE A 250 -30.00 -25.73 -6.85
C ILE A 250 -31.50 -25.58 -6.59
N ASP A 251 -31.85 -25.00 -5.44
CA ASP A 251 -33.22 -24.73 -5.00
C ASP A 251 -33.81 -23.45 -5.60
N ARG A 252 -33.08 -22.76 -6.49
CA ARG A 252 -33.54 -21.56 -7.21
C ARG A 252 -33.39 -21.72 -8.73
N PRO A 253 -34.31 -22.46 -9.40
CA PRO A 253 -34.23 -22.68 -10.85
C PRO A 253 -34.37 -21.39 -11.68
N ALA A 254 -34.98 -20.33 -11.12
CA ALA A 254 -35.13 -19.02 -11.78
C ALA A 254 -33.96 -18.05 -11.52
N CYS A 255 -32.87 -18.50 -10.87
CA CYS A 255 -31.71 -17.66 -10.58
C CYS A 255 -31.03 -17.19 -11.87
N ASN A 256 -30.71 -15.89 -11.94
CA ASN A 256 -29.99 -15.30 -13.06
C ASN A 256 -28.48 -15.30 -12.78
N ARG A 257 -27.75 -16.18 -13.49
CA ARG A 257 -26.30 -16.31 -13.38
C ARG A 257 -25.50 -15.27 -14.17
N ASP A 258 -26.15 -14.47 -15.02
CA ASP A 258 -25.50 -13.53 -15.92
C ASP A 258 -25.35 -12.15 -15.24
N PRO A 259 -24.12 -11.70 -14.93
CA PRO A 259 -23.87 -10.41 -14.29
C PRO A 259 -24.39 -9.21 -15.08
N ALA A 260 -24.57 -9.33 -16.41
CA ALA A 260 -25.12 -8.23 -17.21
C ALA A 260 -26.63 -8.03 -17.01
N ARG A 261 -27.32 -9.01 -16.41
CA ARG A 261 -28.79 -9.04 -16.33
C ARG A 261 -29.33 -9.25 -14.91
N ASN A 262 -28.50 -9.61 -13.95
CA ASN A 262 -28.91 -9.82 -12.57
C ASN A 262 -28.87 -8.52 -11.76
N ALA A 263 -29.52 -8.50 -10.59
CA ALA A 263 -29.67 -7.27 -9.82
C ALA A 263 -28.33 -6.78 -9.23
N SER A 264 -27.44 -7.72 -8.91
CA SER A 264 -26.16 -7.48 -8.24
C SER A 264 -25.01 -7.08 -9.17
N GLY A 265 -25.12 -7.36 -10.47
CA GLY A 265 -24.00 -7.21 -11.39
C GLY A 265 -22.83 -8.18 -11.12
N GLN A 266 -23.08 -9.29 -10.42
CA GLN A 266 -22.05 -10.18 -9.87
C GLN A 266 -22.30 -11.63 -10.25
N THR A 267 -21.26 -12.47 -10.28
CA THR A 267 -21.44 -13.93 -10.31
C THR A 267 -21.69 -14.49 -8.90
N LEU A 268 -22.09 -15.76 -8.79
CA LEU A 268 -22.18 -16.45 -7.49
C LEU A 268 -20.82 -16.48 -6.77
N GLN A 269 -19.72 -16.55 -7.52
CA GLN A 269 -18.36 -16.53 -7.01
C GLN A 269 -17.98 -15.15 -6.47
N ASP A 270 -18.39 -14.07 -7.16
CA ASP A 270 -18.19 -12.69 -6.70
C ASP A 270 -19.03 -12.38 -5.46
N ALA A 271 -20.26 -12.87 -5.42
CA ALA A 271 -21.14 -12.81 -4.25
C ALA A 271 -20.58 -13.61 -3.06
N ASN A 272 -19.61 -14.50 -3.28
CA ASN A 272 -18.87 -15.23 -2.24
C ASN A 272 -17.54 -14.54 -1.84
N LEU A 273 -17.34 -13.28 -2.21
CA LEU A 273 -16.25 -12.44 -1.72
C LEU A 273 -16.76 -11.51 -0.62
N LEU A 274 -16.15 -11.62 0.57
CA LEU A 274 -16.32 -10.63 1.63
C LEU A 274 -15.42 -9.43 1.31
N LYS A 275 -16.02 -8.34 0.84
CA LYS A 275 -15.35 -7.06 0.62
C LYS A 275 -15.69 -6.14 1.77
N LEU A 276 -14.70 -5.69 2.54
CA LEU A 276 -14.89 -4.74 3.64
C LEU A 276 -14.27 -3.38 3.28
N ARG A 277 -14.96 -2.31 3.66
CA ARG A 277 -14.41 -0.95 3.78
C ARG A 277 -14.47 -0.54 5.24
N ILE A 278 -13.33 -0.24 5.83
CA ILE A 278 -13.24 0.24 7.20
C ILE A 278 -12.68 1.65 7.22
N SER A 279 -13.49 2.59 7.69
CA SER A 279 -13.11 3.99 7.88
C SER A 279 -12.82 4.23 9.36
N TYR A 280 -11.67 4.83 9.67
CA TYR A 280 -11.21 5.07 11.04
C TYR A 280 -10.66 6.48 11.21
N GLY A 281 -11.03 7.16 12.29
CA GLY A 281 -10.49 8.48 12.63
C GLY A 281 -9.35 8.41 13.65
N ILE A 282 -8.14 8.77 13.22
CA ILE A 282 -6.96 8.83 14.10
C ILE A 282 -7.21 9.85 15.23
N PRO A 283 -7.14 9.44 16.50
CA PRO A 283 -7.47 10.30 17.63
C PRO A 283 -6.44 11.42 17.81
N VAL A 284 -6.89 12.58 18.27
CA VAL A 284 -6.04 13.78 18.45
C VAL A 284 -4.83 13.51 19.35
N ILE A 285 -4.98 12.65 20.37
CA ILE A 285 -3.89 12.27 21.29
C ILE A 285 -2.74 11.52 20.60
N LYS A 286 -2.97 10.94 19.41
CA LYS A 286 -1.96 10.25 18.60
C LYS A 286 -1.38 11.14 17.50
N GLN A 287 -1.73 12.43 17.49
CA GLN A 287 -1.26 13.39 16.51
C GLN A 287 -0.20 14.32 17.12
N ILE A 288 0.77 14.74 16.31
CA ILE A 288 1.77 15.74 16.64
C ILE A 288 1.10 17.12 16.76
N PRO A 289 1.37 17.89 17.83
CA PRO A 289 0.86 19.24 17.97
C PRO A 289 1.21 20.10 16.74
N LEU A 290 0.30 21.00 16.35
CA LEU A 290 0.37 21.84 15.14
C LEU A 290 0.22 21.07 13.82
N ALA A 291 0.95 19.97 13.61
CA ALA A 291 0.91 19.20 12.37
C ALA A 291 -0.41 18.44 12.17
N GLY A 292 -0.92 17.78 13.21
CA GLY A 292 -2.20 17.05 13.16
C GLY A 292 -3.40 17.93 12.79
N PRO A 293 -3.66 19.02 13.54
CA PRO A 293 -4.72 19.97 13.21
C PRO A 293 -4.53 20.62 11.83
N PHE A 294 -3.29 20.89 11.42
CA PHE A 294 -3.00 21.38 10.08
C PHE A 294 -3.46 20.38 9.01
N MET A 295 -3.14 19.09 9.15
CA MET A 295 -3.57 18.06 8.21
C MET A 295 -5.09 17.88 8.18
N ALA A 296 -5.76 17.85 9.33
CA ALA A 296 -7.22 17.75 9.39
C ALA A 296 -7.92 18.93 8.71
N ARG A 297 -7.42 20.16 8.93
CA ARG A 297 -7.91 21.37 8.25
C ARG A 297 -7.59 21.39 6.76
N ALA A 298 -6.41 20.94 6.37
CA ALA A 298 -6.03 20.83 4.96
C ALA A 298 -6.95 19.86 4.22
N LEU A 299 -7.33 18.73 4.84
CA LEU A 299 -8.31 17.80 4.27
C LEU A 299 -9.69 18.44 4.08
N ALA A 300 -10.16 19.21 5.06
CA ALA A 300 -11.44 19.93 4.95
C ALA A 300 -11.46 20.97 3.81
N LEU A 301 -10.30 21.58 3.51
CA LEU A 301 -10.16 22.59 2.46
C LEU A 301 -10.02 21.99 1.06
N LEU A 302 -9.37 20.83 0.95
CA LEU A 302 -9.11 20.16 -0.32
C LEU A 302 -10.35 19.43 -0.86
N ASP A 303 -11.29 19.07 0.01
CA ASP A 303 -12.49 18.31 -0.35
C ASP A 303 -13.73 18.89 0.36
N PRO A 304 -14.19 20.09 -0.05
CA PRO A 304 -15.28 20.79 0.61
C PRO A 304 -16.66 20.15 0.37
N ASP A 305 -16.80 19.36 -0.69
CA ASP A 305 -18.06 18.71 -1.09
C ASP A 305 -18.12 17.22 -0.68
N ASP A 306 -17.39 16.85 0.38
CA ASP A 306 -17.39 15.49 0.91
C ASP A 306 -18.80 15.07 1.37
N GLY A 307 -19.47 14.25 0.57
CA GLY A 307 -20.80 13.74 0.86
C GLY A 307 -20.87 12.71 2.00
N ASP A 308 -19.74 12.31 2.58
CA ASP A 308 -19.70 11.32 3.66
C ASP A 308 -19.81 11.96 5.05
N ALA A 309 -21.03 11.96 5.60
CA ALA A 309 -21.33 12.51 6.92
C ALA A 309 -20.44 11.96 8.05
N PHE A 310 -19.97 10.71 7.96
CA PHE A 310 -19.07 10.14 8.96
C PHE A 310 -17.66 10.71 8.84
N ARG A 311 -17.15 10.88 7.62
CA ARG A 311 -15.83 11.48 7.43
C ARG A 311 -15.86 12.95 7.84
N ALA A 312 -16.93 13.67 7.50
CA ALA A 312 -17.16 15.03 7.97
C ALA A 312 -17.19 15.13 9.50
N SER A 313 -17.87 14.21 10.21
CA SER A 313 -17.89 14.22 11.67
C SER A 313 -16.51 13.95 12.28
N LEU A 314 -15.71 13.05 11.70
CA LEU A 314 -14.34 12.81 12.14
C LEU A 314 -13.46 14.06 12.02
N ILE A 315 -13.55 14.77 10.89
CA ILE A 315 -12.79 16.00 10.66
C ILE A 315 -13.24 17.09 11.63
N ALA A 316 -14.55 17.21 11.89
CA ALA A 316 -15.11 18.15 12.86
C ALA A 316 -14.58 17.88 14.29
N ASP A 317 -14.39 16.61 14.65
CA ASP A 317 -13.77 16.19 15.91
C ASP A 317 -12.23 16.34 15.94
N GLY A 318 -11.63 16.92 14.88
CA GLY A 318 -10.18 17.09 14.75
C GLY A 318 -9.41 15.80 14.48
N ARG A 319 -10.10 14.72 14.07
CA ARG A 319 -9.50 13.42 13.76
C ARG A 319 -9.09 13.36 12.30
N ILE A 320 -8.02 12.61 12.01
CA ILE A 320 -7.56 12.39 10.63
C ILE A 320 -8.22 11.11 10.12
N PRO A 321 -9.13 11.17 9.13
CA PRO A 321 -9.79 9.98 8.58
C PRO A 321 -8.83 9.18 7.70
N ILE A 322 -8.83 7.86 7.88
CA ILE A 322 -8.13 6.88 7.03
C ILE A 322 -9.08 5.71 6.69
N VAL A 323 -8.96 5.15 5.49
CA VAL A 323 -9.91 4.14 4.97
C VAL A 323 -9.18 2.91 4.46
N ALA A 324 -9.38 1.73 5.05
CA ALA A 324 -8.81 0.46 4.59
C ALA A 324 -9.85 -0.39 3.86
N HIS A 325 -9.39 -1.11 2.84
CA HIS A 325 -10.19 -2.08 2.10
C HIS A 325 -9.53 -3.44 2.19
N THR A 326 -10.34 -4.50 2.26
CA THR A 326 -9.86 -5.87 2.12
C THR A 326 -10.91 -6.70 1.42
N VAL A 327 -10.44 -7.75 0.75
CA VAL A 327 -11.28 -8.72 0.05
C VAL A 327 -10.81 -10.11 0.43
N MET A 328 -11.72 -10.97 0.91
CA MET A 328 -11.42 -12.35 1.24
C MET A 328 -12.53 -13.27 0.75
N ARG A 329 -12.19 -14.49 0.33
CA ARG A 329 -13.19 -15.50 -0.04
C ARG A 329 -13.91 -16.03 1.19
N MET A 330 -15.23 -16.08 1.13
CA MET A 330 -16.07 -16.67 2.16
C MET A 330 -15.69 -18.13 2.42
N GLN A 331 -15.50 -18.48 3.68
CA GLN A 331 -15.21 -19.85 4.17
C GLN A 331 -16.44 -20.49 4.84
N SER A 332 -17.54 -19.76 4.89
CA SER A 332 -18.85 -20.18 5.39
C SER A 332 -19.94 -19.55 4.53
N PRO A 333 -21.16 -20.09 4.50
CA PRO A 333 -22.29 -19.44 3.84
C PRO A 333 -22.52 -18.03 4.39
N ALA A 334 -22.64 -17.03 3.52
CA ALA A 334 -22.92 -15.67 3.98
C ALA A 334 -24.38 -15.56 4.41
N ILE A 335 -24.64 -14.96 5.58
CA ILE A 335 -26.00 -14.70 6.07
C ILE A 335 -26.25 -13.20 6.00
N GLU A 336 -27.37 -12.81 5.40
CA GLU A 336 -27.77 -11.41 5.34
C GLU A 336 -28.04 -10.87 6.75
N ALA A 337 -27.30 -9.84 7.16
CA ALA A 337 -27.44 -9.16 8.44
C ALA A 337 -27.65 -7.67 8.18
N GLY A 338 -28.73 -7.07 8.71
CA GLY A 338 -29.31 -5.76 8.34
C GLY A 338 -28.43 -4.50 8.22
N ASN A 339 -27.11 -4.61 8.29
CA ASN A 339 -26.12 -3.60 7.90
C ASN A 339 -25.57 -3.82 6.46
N VAL A 340 -26.26 -4.60 5.62
CA VAL A 340 -25.74 -4.95 4.29
C VAL A 340 -25.75 -3.72 3.37
N SER A 341 -24.55 -3.38 2.89
CA SER A 341 -24.23 -2.48 1.78
C SER A 341 -24.59 -1.00 1.93
N SER A 342 -23.55 -0.18 2.08
CA SER A 342 -23.52 1.14 1.44
C SER A 342 -23.64 0.91 -0.08
N PRO A 343 -24.58 1.57 -0.77
CA PRO A 343 -24.91 1.23 -2.15
C PRO A 343 -23.75 1.55 -3.10
N GLY A 344 -23.48 0.64 -4.05
CA GLY A 344 -22.93 0.97 -5.37
C GLY A 344 -21.87 0.01 -5.94
N PRO A 345 -21.83 -0.21 -7.28
CA PRO A 345 -22.64 0.37 -8.36
C PRO A 345 -23.80 -0.57 -8.78
N GLY A 346 -25.03 -0.13 -9.02
CA GLY A 346 -25.39 0.95 -9.94
C GLY A 346 -25.18 2.38 -9.45
N ASN A 347 -24.38 3.13 -10.21
CA ASN A 347 -24.74 4.52 -10.52
C ASN A 347 -26.16 4.47 -11.05
N THR A 348 -27.17 5.11 -10.44
CA THR A 348 -28.40 5.61 -11.09
C THR A 348 -28.88 4.90 -12.39
N GLY A 349 -28.81 3.57 -12.49
CA GLY A 349 -29.13 2.79 -13.70
C GLY A 349 -28.05 2.56 -14.80
N THR A 350 -26.76 2.85 -14.65
CA THR A 350 -25.75 2.52 -15.69
C THR A 350 -24.40 2.02 -15.12
N PRO A 351 -24.11 0.71 -15.18
CA PRO A 351 -22.77 0.17 -14.90
C PRO A 351 -21.79 0.63 -15.98
N VAL A 352 -20.63 1.16 -15.57
CA VAL A 352 -19.47 1.34 -16.45
C VAL A 352 -18.39 0.41 -15.96
N ASP A 353 -17.91 -0.45 -16.86
CA ASP A 353 -16.77 -1.33 -16.64
C ASP A 353 -15.53 -0.50 -16.28
N PRO A 354 -14.88 -0.70 -15.11
CA PRO A 354 -13.65 0.00 -14.76
C PRO A 354 -12.45 -0.38 -15.65
N GLY A 355 -12.67 -1.24 -16.65
CA GLY A 355 -11.67 -1.77 -17.54
C GLY A 355 -10.94 -2.95 -16.90
N PRO A 356 -10.24 -3.77 -17.71
CA PRO A 356 -9.37 -4.78 -17.16
C PRO A 356 -8.32 -4.11 -16.25
N PRO A 357 -7.94 -4.72 -15.12
CA PRO A 357 -6.82 -4.22 -14.34
C PRO A 357 -5.62 -4.05 -15.28
N ALA A 358 -4.88 -2.94 -15.13
CA ALA A 358 -3.60 -2.81 -15.81
C ALA A 358 -2.84 -4.11 -15.60
N GLN A 359 -2.43 -4.76 -16.69
CA GLN A 359 -1.65 -5.99 -16.64
C GLN A 359 -0.48 -5.73 -15.68
N GLY A 360 -0.59 -6.28 -14.47
CA GLY A 360 0.51 -6.22 -13.53
C GLY A 360 1.71 -6.91 -14.17
N PRO A 361 2.93 -6.66 -13.67
CA PRO A 361 4.07 -7.46 -14.08
C PRO A 361 3.68 -8.93 -13.96
N GLU A 362 3.85 -9.68 -15.03
CA GLU A 362 3.68 -11.12 -15.04
C GLU A 362 4.43 -11.66 -13.80
N LEU A 363 3.73 -12.43 -12.95
CA LEU A 363 4.34 -12.98 -11.73
C LEU A 363 5.64 -13.69 -12.15
N PRO A 364 6.78 -13.43 -11.47
CA PRO A 364 8.03 -14.06 -11.84
C PRO A 364 7.86 -15.56 -11.81
N LYS A 365 8.25 -16.22 -12.91
CA LYS A 365 8.27 -17.68 -12.99
C LYS A 365 9.10 -18.21 -11.82
N CYS A 366 8.57 -19.23 -11.15
CA CYS A 366 9.13 -19.87 -9.96
C CYS A 366 10.65 -20.07 -10.14
N PRO A 367 11.51 -19.55 -9.24
CA PRO A 367 12.95 -19.68 -9.40
C PRO A 367 13.38 -21.15 -9.33
N VAL A 368 14.28 -21.55 -10.23
CA VAL A 368 14.77 -22.94 -10.40
C VAL A 368 15.40 -23.52 -9.12
N THR A 369 15.67 -22.68 -8.12
CA THR A 369 16.26 -23.08 -6.83
C THR A 369 15.23 -23.47 -5.77
N ASP A 370 13.92 -23.37 -6.04
CA ASP A 370 12.86 -23.79 -5.09
C ASP A 370 12.51 -25.28 -5.27
N PRO A 371 12.78 -26.15 -4.28
CA PRO A 371 12.50 -27.60 -4.37
C PRO A 371 11.00 -27.94 -4.41
N ALA A 372 10.09 -26.99 -4.16
CA ALA A 372 8.64 -27.19 -4.33
C ALA A 372 8.13 -26.95 -5.76
N CYS A 373 8.98 -26.43 -6.67
CA CYS A 373 8.65 -26.16 -8.07
C CYS A 373 9.45 -27.11 -8.98
N THR A 374 9.07 -28.39 -9.06
CA THR A 374 9.56 -29.30 -10.10
C THR A 374 8.89 -28.96 -11.43
N ALA A 375 9.68 -28.50 -12.40
CA ALA A 375 9.22 -28.36 -13.78
C ALA A 375 8.88 -29.76 -14.31
N SER A 376 7.61 -29.98 -14.65
CA SER A 376 7.21 -31.15 -15.43
C SER A 376 7.92 -31.10 -16.78
N SER A 377 8.95 -31.90 -16.97
CA SER A 377 9.60 -32.10 -18.26
C SER A 377 8.94 -33.24 -19.05
N ALA A 378 7.62 -33.31 -19.02
CA ALA A 378 6.86 -34.15 -19.94
C ALA A 378 6.28 -33.26 -21.04
N PRO A 379 6.54 -33.53 -22.34
CA PRO A 379 5.74 -32.91 -23.39
C PRO A 379 4.26 -33.33 -23.21
N PRO A 380 3.30 -32.51 -23.67
CA PRO A 380 1.90 -32.90 -23.59
C PRO A 380 1.71 -34.25 -24.30
N PRO A 381 0.99 -35.21 -23.71
CA PRO A 381 0.69 -36.44 -24.42
C PRO A 381 -0.04 -36.08 -25.72
N ALA A 382 0.39 -36.69 -26.82
CA ALA A 382 -0.37 -36.67 -28.06
C ALA A 382 -1.79 -37.18 -27.75
N THR A 383 -2.78 -36.58 -28.40
CA THR A 383 -4.18 -36.97 -28.32
C THR A 383 -4.32 -38.49 -28.56
N GLU A 384 -4.48 -39.25 -27.48
CA GLU A 384 -4.96 -40.63 -27.54
C GLU A 384 -6.50 -40.59 -27.67
N PRO A 385 -7.09 -41.44 -28.54
CA PRO A 385 -8.53 -41.53 -28.69
C PRO A 385 -9.20 -42.03 -27.40
N GLU A 386 -10.45 -41.63 -27.18
CA GLU A 386 -11.26 -41.97 -26.01
C GLU A 386 -11.14 -43.46 -25.61
N PRO A 387 -10.89 -43.78 -24.33
CA PRO A 387 -11.03 -45.15 -23.87
C PRO A 387 -12.51 -45.53 -23.81
N GLU A 388 -12.84 -46.66 -24.44
CA GLU A 388 -14.12 -47.35 -24.27
C GLU A 388 -14.40 -47.61 -22.77
N PRO A 389 -15.67 -47.63 -22.34
CA PRO A 389 -16.00 -47.84 -20.93
C PRO A 389 -15.67 -49.28 -20.51
N GLU A 390 -14.72 -49.46 -19.59
CA GLU A 390 -14.50 -50.75 -18.94
C GLU A 390 -15.72 -51.13 -18.08
N PRO A 391 -16.18 -52.40 -18.12
CA PRO A 391 -17.38 -52.84 -17.45
C PRO A 391 -17.12 -53.07 -15.95
N ASN A 392 -18.07 -52.63 -15.11
CA ASN A 392 -18.07 -52.88 -13.67
C ASN A 392 -17.88 -54.38 -13.35
N PRO A 393 -17.07 -54.74 -12.34
CA PRO A 393 -16.94 -56.13 -11.92
C PRO A 393 -18.28 -56.59 -11.31
N LYS A 394 -18.90 -57.60 -11.94
CA LYS A 394 -20.06 -58.29 -11.36
C LYS A 394 -19.60 -59.09 -10.14
N PRO A 395 -20.35 -59.07 -9.02
CA PRO A 395 -20.14 -60.02 -7.94
C PRO A 395 -20.58 -61.41 -8.40
N ASP A 396 -19.77 -62.43 -8.14
CA ASP A 396 -20.08 -63.82 -8.46
C ASP A 396 -21.36 -64.28 -7.75
N GLY A 397 -22.34 -64.77 -8.51
CA GLY A 397 -23.50 -65.51 -7.98
C GLY A 397 -24.89 -64.90 -8.11
N CYS A 398 -25.14 -63.95 -9.03
CA CYS A 398 -26.48 -63.36 -9.22
C CYS A 398 -27.27 -63.99 -10.38
N ASP A 399 -28.53 -64.41 -10.16
CA ASP A 399 -29.43 -65.00 -11.17
C ASP A 399 -30.49 -63.97 -11.65
N PRO A 400 -30.46 -63.55 -12.93
CA PRO A 400 -31.36 -62.52 -13.47
C PRO A 400 -32.81 -62.97 -13.70
N LEU A 401 -33.16 -64.24 -13.45
CA LEU A 401 -34.56 -64.70 -13.53
C LEU A 401 -35.32 -64.58 -12.19
N THR A 402 -34.60 -64.48 -11.06
CA THR A 402 -35.19 -64.50 -9.72
C THR A 402 -34.91 -63.27 -8.86
N ASP A 403 -33.93 -62.42 -9.21
CA ASP A 403 -33.56 -61.22 -8.43
C ASP A 403 -33.81 -59.89 -9.17
N PRO A 404 -34.73 -59.02 -8.70
CA PRO A 404 -35.17 -57.80 -9.41
C PRO A 404 -34.21 -56.60 -9.27
N GLY A 405 -32.90 -56.85 -9.31
CA GLY A 405 -31.84 -55.83 -9.22
C GLY A 405 -30.57 -56.17 -10.01
N CYS A 406 -30.42 -57.40 -10.50
CA CYS A 406 -29.42 -57.76 -11.50
C CYS A 406 -30.03 -57.52 -12.87
N GLY A 407 -29.49 -56.53 -13.61
CA GLY A 407 -30.07 -55.97 -14.83
C GLY A 407 -30.58 -56.97 -15.88
N SER A 408 -31.37 -56.47 -16.82
CA SER A 408 -32.11 -57.27 -17.81
C SER A 408 -31.23 -58.30 -18.55
N PRO A 409 -31.73 -59.51 -18.83
CA PRO A 409 -30.98 -60.51 -19.56
C PRO A 409 -30.62 -60.00 -20.97
N PRO A 410 -29.43 -60.33 -21.51
CA PRO A 410 -29.01 -59.83 -22.81
C PRO A 410 -29.93 -60.32 -23.92
N SER A 411 -30.34 -59.41 -24.80
CA SER A 411 -31.15 -59.68 -25.97
C SER A 411 -30.41 -60.60 -26.94
N CYS A 412 -31.08 -61.67 -27.38
CA CYS A 412 -30.60 -62.52 -28.47
C CYS A 412 -30.68 -61.75 -29.80
N GLU A 413 -29.58 -61.16 -30.26
CA GLU A 413 -29.43 -60.77 -31.67
C GLU A 413 -28.55 -61.79 -32.37
N ALA A 414 -29.09 -62.41 -33.43
CA ALA A 414 -28.39 -63.37 -34.27
C ALA A 414 -27.45 -62.65 -35.25
N PRO A 415 -26.24 -63.18 -35.52
CA PRO A 415 -25.29 -62.54 -36.42
C PRO A 415 -25.74 -62.59 -37.91
N ALA A 416 -25.32 -61.57 -38.66
CA ALA A 416 -25.85 -61.17 -39.98
C ALA A 416 -25.39 -62.07 -41.17
N ASP A 417 -24.63 -63.12 -40.91
CA ASP A 417 -24.08 -64.07 -41.88
C ASP A 417 -24.99 -65.28 -42.15
N TRP A 418 -26.17 -65.35 -41.50
CA TRP A 418 -27.16 -66.41 -41.76
C TRP A 418 -27.93 -66.23 -43.10
N LEU A 419 -27.89 -65.05 -43.73
CA LEU A 419 -28.72 -64.76 -44.91
C LEU A 419 -28.02 -64.93 -46.28
N THR A 420 -26.75 -65.34 -46.33
CA THR A 420 -26.03 -65.54 -47.62
C THR A 420 -25.93 -67.00 -48.08
N GLY A 421 -26.56 -67.93 -47.38
CA GLY A 421 -26.55 -69.36 -47.70
C GLY A 421 -27.90 -69.93 -48.14
N ILE A 422 -28.63 -69.26 -49.06
CA ILE A 422 -29.87 -69.83 -49.62
C ILE A 422 -29.61 -70.27 -51.07
N SER A 423 -29.32 -71.57 -51.24
CA SER A 423 -29.54 -72.25 -52.52
C SER A 423 -31.04 -72.31 -52.82
N PRO A 424 -31.48 -72.14 -54.09
CA PRO A 424 -32.90 -72.06 -54.42
C PRO A 424 -33.63 -73.39 -54.19
N ALA A 425 -34.84 -73.28 -53.64
CA ALA A 425 -35.73 -74.38 -53.32
C ALA A 425 -36.31 -75.07 -54.58
N PRO A 426 -36.53 -76.39 -54.56
CA PRO A 426 -37.40 -77.06 -55.51
C PRO A 426 -38.88 -76.96 -55.08
N THR A 427 -39.72 -76.91 -56.10
CA THR A 427 -41.15 -76.62 -56.12
C THR A 427 -42.06 -77.70 -55.53
N SER A 428 -43.15 -77.20 -54.90
CA SER A 428 -44.53 -77.72 -54.87
C SER A 428 -44.81 -79.11 -54.29
N ARG A 429 -45.70 -79.15 -53.27
CA ARG A 429 -47.04 -79.75 -53.40
C ARG A 429 -47.93 -79.45 -52.20
N SER A 430 -49.22 -79.37 -52.51
CA SER A 430 -50.36 -78.95 -51.71
C SER A 430 -50.97 -80.08 -50.85
N ASP A 431 -51.84 -79.64 -49.93
CA ASP A 431 -52.98 -80.35 -49.34
C ASP A 431 -52.78 -81.16 -48.04
N PRO A 432 -53.84 -81.44 -47.26
CA PRO A 432 -54.59 -80.45 -46.49
C PRO A 432 -54.91 -80.92 -45.03
N ILE A 433 -55.54 -80.00 -44.30
CA ILE A 433 -56.14 -80.09 -42.96
C ILE A 433 -56.98 -81.37 -42.70
N ARG A 434 -56.83 -81.97 -41.49
CA ARG A 434 -57.91 -82.45 -40.57
C ARG A 434 -57.36 -83.32 -39.43
N PRO A 435 -58.13 -83.56 -38.36
CA PRO A 435 -59.19 -82.73 -37.74
C PRO A 435 -58.78 -82.13 -36.39
#